data_AF-A0A3D5GKK7-F1
#
_entry.id   AF-A0A3D5GKK7-F1
#
_cell.length_a   1.000
_cell.length_b   1.000
_cell.length_c   1.000
_cell.angle_alpha   90.00
_cell.angle_beta   90.00
_cell.angle_gamma   90.00
#
_symmetry.space_group_name_H-M   'P 1'
#
loop_
_entity.id
_entity.type
_entity.pdbx_description
1 polymer ?
#
loop_
_entity_poly.entity_id
_entity_poly.type
_entity_poly.pdbx_seq_one_letter_code
_entity_poly.pdbx_strand_id
1 'polypeptide(L)'
;MISDKVGLVLLSGLTAFWGCAADAERVSQDVEPLSSLTVAIEVLETRSVHFRLALSQEAEGTIYVSLNGTDGQPGWLRVSREGERVYLKPRCEIEDCAEAPMVCGAAIPMIQALRAGQGPDSLGFTWDGEESVVLSDRSCELRQPAEAGAYTARFCVSRDGAYEQPADLSQPVPGQVIAPKCLERAFTLPQLDRPRGFSQEALRHGDAAPW
;
A
#
# COMPACT_ATOMS: atom_id res chain seq x y z
N MET A 1 10.20 35.95 -64.23
CA MET A 1 11.44 36.68 -63.90
C MET A 1 11.03 38.02 -63.28
N ILE A 2 10.91 38.06 -61.95
CA ILE A 2 11.86 38.64 -60.97
C ILE A 2 11.93 40.18 -61.03
N SER A 3 11.39 40.84 -59.99
CA SER A 3 11.97 41.94 -59.17
C SER A 3 10.80 42.81 -58.68
N ASP A 4 10.34 42.80 -57.42
CA ASP A 4 10.96 42.87 -56.09
C ASP A 4 11.24 44.31 -55.59
N LYS A 5 10.98 44.53 -54.29
CA LYS A 5 11.17 45.72 -53.40
C LYS A 5 9.97 46.69 -53.24
N VAL A 6 9.19 46.68 -52.14
CA VAL A 6 9.41 46.85 -50.67
C VAL A 6 9.45 48.33 -50.21
N GLY A 7 8.52 48.67 -49.30
CA GLY A 7 8.58 49.79 -48.34
C GLY A 7 7.21 50.08 -47.69
N LEU A 8 6.90 49.54 -46.49
CA LEU A 8 6.97 50.18 -45.15
C LEU A 8 5.96 51.34 -44.96
N VAL A 9 5.14 51.53 -43.90
CA VAL A 9 4.87 50.97 -42.56
C VAL A 9 3.41 51.35 -42.24
N LEU A 10 2.62 50.46 -41.63
CA LEU A 10 1.41 50.84 -40.88
C LEU A 10 1.60 50.40 -39.42
N LEU A 11 1.69 51.37 -38.52
CA LEU A 11 1.56 51.19 -37.08
C LEU A 11 0.11 51.50 -36.71
N SER A 12 -0.63 50.50 -36.26
CA SER A 12 -1.93 50.68 -35.59
C SER A 12 -2.12 49.53 -34.62
N GLY A 13 -2.24 49.88 -33.34
CA GLY A 13 -2.34 48.94 -32.24
C GLY A 13 -3.69 48.23 -32.17
N LEU A 14 -3.67 47.08 -31.52
CA LEU A 14 -4.84 46.39 -30.98
C LEU A 14 -4.38 45.58 -29.77
N THR A 15 -4.66 46.11 -28.58
CA THR A 15 -4.63 45.38 -27.31
C THR A 15 -5.76 44.36 -27.31
N ALA A 16 -5.41 43.07 -27.34
CA ALA A 16 -6.35 41.97 -27.17
C ALA A 16 -6.69 41.82 -25.68
N PHE A 17 -7.97 42.06 -25.34
CA PHE A 17 -8.56 41.59 -24.09
C PHE A 17 -8.76 40.07 -24.18
N TRP A 18 -8.13 39.33 -23.25
CA TRP A 18 -8.38 37.92 -23.01
C TRP A 18 -9.48 37.75 -21.95
N GLY A 19 -10.46 36.92 -22.25
CA GLY A 19 -11.58 36.49 -21.39
C GLY A 19 -12.74 36.07 -22.30
N CYS A 20 -13.34 34.88 -22.23
CA CYS A 20 -13.64 34.07 -21.06
C CYS A 20 -13.34 32.58 -21.25
N ALA A 21 -13.11 31.94 -20.12
CA ALA A 21 -12.90 30.53 -19.90
C ALA A 21 -14.05 29.69 -20.48
N ALA A 22 -13.69 28.61 -21.17
CA ALA A 22 -14.55 27.46 -21.32
C ALA A 22 -14.39 26.61 -20.06
N ASP A 23 -15.36 26.68 -19.15
CA ASP A 23 -15.54 25.70 -18.09
C ASP A 23 -15.91 24.37 -18.75
N ALA A 24 -14.90 23.53 -18.98
CA ALA A 24 -15.12 22.12 -19.20
C ALA A 24 -15.45 21.50 -17.84
N GLU A 25 -16.74 21.31 -17.56
CA GLU A 25 -17.23 20.38 -16.54
C GLU A 25 -16.67 18.99 -16.86
N ARG A 26 -15.52 18.70 -16.28
CA ARG A 26 -14.96 17.36 -16.19
C ARG A 26 -15.80 16.63 -15.15
N VAL A 27 -16.90 16.04 -15.59
CA VAL A 27 -17.70 15.08 -14.82
C VAL A 27 -16.73 14.02 -14.29
N SER A 28 -16.52 14.03 -12.96
CA SER A 28 -15.67 13.10 -12.26
C SER A 28 -16.30 11.70 -12.33
N GLN A 29 -15.93 10.94 -13.37
CA GLN A 29 -16.20 9.50 -13.48
C GLN A 29 -15.27 8.66 -12.58
N ASP A 30 -14.57 9.28 -11.63
CA ASP A 30 -13.49 8.64 -10.91
C ASP A 30 -13.90 7.84 -9.66
N VAL A 31 -15.18 7.83 -9.30
CA VAL A 31 -15.67 7.26 -8.02
C VAL A 31 -16.04 5.76 -8.12
N GLU A 32 -16.28 5.23 -9.31
CA GLU A 32 -16.91 3.90 -9.47
C GLU A 32 -16.10 2.64 -9.05
N PRO A 33 -14.76 2.55 -9.13
CA PRO A 33 -14.10 1.30 -8.77
C PRO A 33 -14.07 1.04 -7.25
N LEU A 34 -14.36 2.05 -6.43
CA LEU A 34 -14.30 1.91 -4.96
C LEU A 34 -15.65 1.57 -4.33
N SER A 35 -16.78 1.91 -4.98
CA SER A 35 -18.12 1.64 -4.46
C SER A 35 -18.46 0.15 -4.42
N SER A 36 -17.82 -0.66 -5.26
CA SER A 36 -17.98 -2.11 -5.31
C SER A 36 -17.00 -2.87 -4.42
N LEU A 37 -16.15 -2.18 -3.65
CA LEU A 37 -15.17 -2.81 -2.77
C LEU A 37 -15.63 -2.78 -1.32
N THR A 38 -15.45 -3.92 -0.66
CA THR A 38 -15.53 -4.03 0.79
C THR A 38 -14.13 -4.21 1.35
N VAL A 39 -13.77 -3.39 2.33
CA VAL A 39 -12.54 -3.57 3.11
C VAL A 39 -12.88 -3.83 4.56
N ALA A 40 -12.16 -4.76 5.18
CA ALA A 40 -12.32 -5.08 6.59
C ALA A 40 -10.96 -5.08 7.28
N ILE A 41 -10.95 -4.59 8.52
CA ILE A 41 -9.81 -4.61 9.43
C ILE A 41 -10.31 -5.23 10.72
N GLU A 42 -9.75 -6.37 11.09
CA GLU A 42 -10.04 -7.05 12.35
C GLU A 42 -8.76 -7.04 13.19
N VAL A 43 -8.82 -6.39 14.35
CA VAL A 43 -7.71 -6.34 15.31
C VAL A 43 -7.98 -7.39 16.39
N LEU A 44 -7.07 -8.34 16.55
CA LEU A 44 -7.17 -9.41 17.54
C LEU A 44 -6.54 -8.98 18.87
N GLU A 45 -6.91 -9.68 19.95
CA GLU A 45 -6.34 -9.45 21.29
C GLU A 45 -4.83 -9.68 21.35
N THR A 46 -4.30 -10.54 20.46
CA THR A 46 -2.86 -10.78 20.29
C THR A 46 -2.12 -9.64 19.58
N ARG A 47 -2.82 -8.54 19.25
CA ARG A 47 -2.35 -7.44 18.37
C ARG A 47 -2.06 -7.83 16.92
N SER A 48 -2.40 -9.05 16.54
CA SER A 48 -2.45 -9.43 15.14
C SER A 48 -3.62 -8.71 14.46
N VAL A 49 -3.44 -8.30 13.21
CA VAL A 49 -4.44 -7.57 12.43
C VAL A 49 -4.70 -8.30 11.13
N HIS A 50 -5.95 -8.64 10.88
CA HIS A 50 -6.40 -9.20 9.61
C HIS A 50 -6.95 -8.09 8.72
N PHE A 51 -6.31 -7.91 7.57
CA PHE A 51 -6.76 -7.01 6.52
C PHE A 51 -7.42 -7.83 5.43
N ARG A 52 -8.63 -7.44 5.02
CA ARG A 52 -9.33 -8.04 3.89
C ARG A 52 -9.77 -6.99 2.90
N LEU A 53 -9.59 -7.29 1.62
CA LEU A 53 -10.18 -6.57 0.50
C LEU A 53 -11.02 -7.56 -0.31
N ALA A 54 -12.26 -7.21 -0.61
CA ALA A 54 -13.19 -8.06 -1.35
C ALA A 54 -14.01 -7.24 -2.33
N LEU A 55 -14.32 -7.82 -3.49
CA LEU A 55 -15.35 -7.28 -4.38
C LEU A 55 -16.74 -7.68 -3.87
N SER A 56 -17.68 -6.76 -4.02
CA SER A 56 -19.10 -7.07 -3.97
C SER A 56 -19.45 -8.12 -5.03
N GLN A 57 -20.39 -9.00 -4.71
CA GLN A 57 -20.90 -10.00 -5.66
C GLN A 57 -21.61 -9.36 -6.86
N GLU A 58 -22.03 -8.10 -6.72
CA GLU A 58 -22.67 -7.31 -7.78
C GLU A 58 -21.66 -6.46 -8.57
N ALA A 59 -20.35 -6.59 -8.28
CA ALA A 59 -19.33 -5.79 -8.93
C ALA A 59 -19.16 -6.21 -10.40
N GLU A 60 -19.32 -5.25 -11.31
CA GLU A 60 -19.05 -5.47 -12.72
C GLU A 60 -17.59 -5.21 -13.08
N GLY A 61 -17.04 -6.11 -13.91
CA GLY A 61 -15.71 -6.00 -14.49
C GLY A 61 -14.60 -6.64 -13.66
N THR A 62 -13.36 -6.39 -14.09
CA THR A 62 -12.15 -6.86 -13.41
C THR A 62 -11.51 -5.71 -12.64
N ILE A 63 -11.04 -5.99 -11.43
CA ILE A 63 -10.17 -5.09 -10.68
C ILE A 63 -8.81 -5.76 -10.53
N TYR A 64 -7.75 -5.00 -10.75
CA TYR A 64 -6.38 -5.43 -10.59
C TYR A 64 -5.79 -4.88 -9.30
N VAL A 65 -5.00 -5.71 -8.64
CA VAL A 65 -4.31 -5.37 -7.39
C VAL A 65 -2.86 -5.80 -7.48
N SER A 66 -1.95 -4.98 -6.96
CA SER A 66 -0.55 -5.38 -6.85
C SER A 66 -0.40 -6.27 -5.62
N LEU A 67 0.11 -7.49 -5.78
CA LEU A 67 0.28 -8.41 -4.67
C LEU A 67 1.48 -8.06 -3.80
N ASN A 68 2.57 -7.65 -4.43
CA ASN A 68 3.81 -7.32 -3.75
C ASN A 68 4.41 -6.01 -4.28
N GLY A 69 4.78 -5.14 -3.34
CA GLY A 69 5.61 -3.98 -3.57
C GLY A 69 7.06 -4.38 -3.83
N THR A 70 7.86 -3.41 -4.26
CA THR A 70 9.29 -3.59 -4.54
C THR A 70 10.11 -3.91 -3.29
N ASP A 71 9.58 -3.60 -2.11
CA ASP A 71 10.13 -3.83 -0.78
C ASP A 71 9.61 -5.13 -0.15
N GLY A 72 9.05 -6.02 -0.97
CA GLY A 72 8.45 -7.28 -0.54
C GLY A 72 7.11 -7.14 0.17
N GLN A 73 6.69 -5.93 0.58
CA GLN A 73 5.43 -5.70 1.31
C GLN A 73 4.20 -6.00 0.44
N PRO A 74 3.00 -6.21 1.01
CA PRO A 74 1.78 -6.26 0.22
C PRO A 74 1.63 -5.01 -0.67
N GLY A 75 1.45 -5.19 -1.98
CA GLY A 75 1.37 -4.05 -2.91
C GLY A 75 0.04 -3.29 -2.84
N TRP A 76 -1.02 -3.98 -2.46
CA TRP A 76 -2.39 -3.47 -2.36
C TRP A 76 -2.72 -2.88 -0.99
N LEU A 77 -1.84 -3.03 0.00
CA LEU A 77 -2.03 -2.60 1.38
C LEU A 77 -0.80 -1.84 1.89
N ARG A 78 -1.00 -0.61 2.37
CA ARG A 78 0.01 0.15 3.09
C ARG A 78 -0.53 0.57 4.45
N VAL A 79 0.22 0.33 5.51
CA VAL A 79 -0.10 0.84 6.85
C VAL A 79 0.81 2.02 7.16
N SER A 80 0.25 3.00 7.86
CA SER A 80 0.97 4.17 8.34
C SER A 80 0.55 4.54 9.75
N ARG A 81 1.46 5.19 10.47
CA ARG A 81 1.23 5.82 11.76
C ARG A 81 1.79 7.23 11.69
N GLU A 82 0.97 8.23 12.05
CA GLU A 82 1.39 9.64 12.04
C GLU A 82 1.97 10.11 10.68
N GLY A 83 1.51 9.48 9.59
CA GLY A 83 1.99 9.74 8.22
C GLY A 83 3.23 8.94 7.82
N GLU A 84 3.91 8.28 8.76
CA GLU A 84 5.07 7.42 8.51
C GLU A 84 4.63 6.01 8.13
N ARG A 85 5.37 5.38 7.21
CA ARG A 85 5.06 4.02 6.73
C ARG A 85 5.51 2.98 7.75
N VAL A 86 4.62 2.04 8.03
CA VAL A 86 4.90 0.83 8.83
C VAL A 86 5.18 -0.33 7.88
N TYR A 87 6.29 -1.04 8.07
CA TYR A 87 6.65 -2.23 7.30
C TYR A 87 6.19 -3.47 8.05
N LEU A 88 5.21 -4.18 7.48
CA LEU A 88 4.43 -5.22 8.14
C LEU A 88 5.17 -6.56 8.26
N LYS A 89 6.19 -6.77 7.44
CA LYS A 89 7.06 -7.95 7.42
C LYS A 89 8.49 -7.54 7.04
N PRO A 90 9.49 -8.42 7.20
CA PRO A 90 10.84 -8.16 6.70
C PRO A 90 10.88 -7.74 5.22
N ARG A 91 11.81 -6.87 4.87
CA ARG A 91 12.06 -6.46 3.48
C ARG A 91 13.11 -7.36 2.86
N CYS A 92 12.91 -7.67 1.58
CA CYS A 92 13.73 -8.67 0.89
C CYS A 92 15.18 -8.21 0.67
N GLU A 93 15.40 -6.90 0.61
CA GLU A 93 16.67 -6.26 0.24
C GLU A 93 17.55 -5.87 1.44
N ILE A 94 17.09 -6.08 2.67
CA ILE A 94 17.81 -5.69 3.90
C ILE A 94 18.08 -6.94 4.72
N GLU A 95 19.31 -7.09 5.20
CA GLU A 95 19.69 -8.20 6.08
C GLU A 95 18.98 -8.10 7.44
N ASP A 96 18.62 -9.24 8.03
CA ASP A 96 18.07 -9.30 9.38
C ASP A 96 19.20 -9.21 10.42
N CYS A 97 19.04 -8.35 11.43
CA CYS A 97 20.04 -8.18 12.49
C CYS A 97 20.08 -9.36 13.49
N ALA A 98 19.00 -10.13 13.61
CA ALA A 98 18.81 -11.19 14.60
C ALA A 98 18.94 -12.60 14.02
N GLU A 99 18.71 -12.76 12.72
CA GLU A 99 18.71 -14.06 12.05
C GLU A 99 19.69 -14.14 10.86
N ALA A 100 20.02 -15.37 10.44
CA ALA A 100 20.78 -15.58 9.22
C ALA A 100 19.98 -15.11 7.99
N PRO A 101 20.64 -14.70 6.89
CA PRO A 101 19.95 -14.16 5.71
C PRO A 101 18.87 -15.14 5.21
N MET A 102 17.61 -14.74 5.35
CA MET A 102 16.51 -15.47 4.75
C MET A 102 16.42 -15.13 3.27
N VAL A 103 16.28 -16.13 2.41
CA VAL A 103 15.92 -15.92 1.01
C VAL A 103 14.49 -15.42 0.97
N CYS A 104 14.32 -14.11 1.02
CA CYS A 104 13.06 -13.53 0.61
C CYS A 104 12.94 -13.73 -0.90
N GLY A 105 11.87 -14.42 -1.34
CA GLY A 105 11.63 -14.68 -2.75
C GLY A 105 11.73 -13.38 -3.57
N ALA A 106 12.25 -13.48 -4.81
CA ALA A 106 12.40 -12.33 -5.68
C ALA A 106 11.11 -11.50 -5.71
N ALA A 107 11.19 -10.21 -5.35
CA ALA A 107 10.07 -9.29 -5.35
C ALA A 107 9.70 -8.87 -6.78
N ILE A 108 9.46 -9.86 -7.65
CA ILE A 108 8.95 -9.65 -9.01
C ILE A 108 7.57 -9.04 -8.86
N PRO A 109 7.29 -7.81 -9.36
CA PRO A 109 5.98 -7.21 -9.25
C PRO A 109 4.91 -8.14 -9.85
N MET A 110 4.00 -8.61 -8.98
CA MET A 110 2.88 -9.45 -9.39
C MET A 110 1.59 -8.67 -9.25
N ILE A 111 0.67 -8.91 -10.17
CA ILE A 111 -0.71 -8.46 -10.07
C ILE A 111 -1.66 -9.66 -9.98
N GLN A 112 -2.78 -9.47 -9.29
CA GLN A 112 -3.91 -10.38 -9.31
C GLN A 112 -5.10 -9.66 -9.91
N ALA A 113 -5.82 -10.34 -10.79
CA ALA A 113 -7.14 -9.91 -11.20
C ALA A 113 -8.18 -10.48 -10.24
N LEU A 114 -9.05 -9.62 -9.73
CA LEU A 114 -10.17 -9.98 -8.89
C LEU A 114 -11.48 -9.78 -9.68
N ARG A 115 -12.38 -10.75 -9.60
CA ARG A 115 -13.65 -10.76 -10.34
C ARG A 115 -14.74 -11.41 -9.51
N ALA A 116 -15.92 -10.79 -9.47
CA ALA A 116 -17.08 -11.41 -8.86
C ALA A 116 -17.48 -12.69 -9.62
N GLY A 117 -17.63 -13.80 -8.90
CA GLY A 117 -18.08 -15.09 -9.45
C GLY A 117 -17.14 -15.81 -10.43
N GLN A 118 -15.98 -15.24 -10.79
CA GLN A 118 -15.05 -15.80 -11.78
C GLN A 118 -13.59 -15.69 -11.33
N GLY A 119 -13.20 -16.54 -10.37
CA GLY A 119 -11.85 -16.58 -9.81
C GLY A 119 -11.79 -15.97 -8.40
N PRO A 120 -10.62 -15.48 -7.94
CA PRO A 120 -10.53 -14.85 -6.63
C PRO A 120 -11.36 -13.55 -6.62
N ASP A 121 -12.22 -13.43 -5.61
CA ASP A 121 -13.03 -12.23 -5.37
C ASP A 121 -12.51 -11.41 -4.18
N SER A 122 -11.50 -11.92 -3.47
CA SER A 122 -10.96 -11.30 -2.27
C SER A 122 -9.50 -11.64 -2.01
N LEU A 123 -8.85 -10.79 -1.21
CA LEU A 123 -7.50 -10.95 -0.69
C LEU A 123 -7.49 -10.75 0.82
N GLY A 124 -6.59 -11.47 1.48
CA GLY A 124 -6.31 -11.36 2.91
C GLY A 124 -4.83 -11.15 3.17
N PHE A 125 -4.51 -10.38 4.20
CA PHE A 125 -3.17 -10.28 4.76
C PHE A 125 -3.25 -10.20 6.28
N THR A 126 -2.43 -11.01 6.97
CA THR A 126 -2.31 -10.96 8.43
C THR A 126 -1.00 -10.28 8.79
N TRP A 127 -1.12 -9.20 9.54
CA TRP A 127 -0.01 -8.59 10.25
C TRP A 127 0.04 -9.17 11.66
N ASP A 128 1.22 -9.57 12.12
CA ASP A 128 1.46 -10.12 13.45
C ASP A 128 1.54 -9.06 14.57
N GLY A 129 1.53 -7.78 14.21
CA GLY A 129 1.67 -6.67 15.15
C GLY A 129 3.12 -6.25 15.39
N GLU A 130 4.07 -6.79 14.61
CA GLU A 130 5.48 -6.38 14.62
C GLU A 130 5.85 -5.59 13.36
N GLU A 131 6.66 -4.56 13.51
CA GLU A 131 7.19 -3.78 12.40
C GLU A 131 8.65 -4.08 12.14
N SER A 132 9.06 -3.96 10.88
CA SER A 132 10.46 -4.00 10.47
C SER A 132 11.06 -2.59 10.46
N VAL A 133 12.13 -2.38 11.23
CA VAL A 133 12.83 -1.10 11.37
C VAL A 133 14.29 -1.26 10.94
N VAL A 134 14.81 -0.33 10.12
CA VAL A 134 16.24 -0.32 9.77
C VAL A 134 17.04 0.28 10.92
N LEU A 135 18.05 -0.45 11.39
CA LEU A 135 19.05 0.06 12.31
C LEU A 135 20.18 0.69 11.50
N SER A 136 20.20 2.02 11.45
CA SER A 136 21.13 2.79 10.60
C SER A 136 22.61 2.59 10.94
N ASP A 137 22.92 2.14 12.16
CA ASP A 137 24.27 1.83 12.64
C ASP A 137 24.80 0.48 12.10
N ARG A 138 23.90 -0.42 11.69
CA ARG A 138 24.22 -1.79 11.30
C ARG A 138 23.77 -2.17 9.89
N SER A 139 23.06 -1.28 9.19
CA SER A 139 22.51 -1.51 7.84
C SER A 139 21.69 -2.79 7.71
N CYS A 140 21.12 -3.24 8.83
CA CYS A 140 20.24 -4.40 8.93
C CYS A 140 18.91 -3.95 9.51
N GLU A 141 17.89 -4.78 9.38
CA GLU A 141 16.59 -4.56 9.97
C GLU A 141 16.30 -5.48 11.16
N LEU A 142 15.48 -4.98 12.08
CA LEU A 142 15.02 -5.72 13.23
C LEU A 142 13.50 -5.71 13.28
N ARG A 143 12.93 -6.87 13.61
CA ARG A 143 11.53 -7.02 13.97
C ARG A 143 11.32 -6.59 15.41
N GLN A 144 10.40 -5.65 15.62
CA GLN A 144 10.03 -5.20 16.95
C GLN A 144 8.51 -5.05 17.06
N PRO A 145 7.95 -5.16 18.28
CA PRO A 145 6.54 -4.87 18.48
C PRO A 145 6.22 -3.46 18.02
N ALA A 146 5.19 -3.31 17.18
CA ALA A 146 4.70 -2.00 16.80
C ALA A 146 4.18 -1.27 18.04
N GLU A 147 4.22 0.06 18.04
CA GLU A 147 3.64 0.85 19.12
C GLU A 147 2.11 0.67 19.20
N ALA A 148 1.54 0.85 20.38
CA ALA A 148 0.09 0.88 20.51
C ALA A 148 -0.43 2.27 20.11
N GLY A 149 -1.65 2.34 19.58
CA GLY A 149 -2.26 3.61 19.18
C GLY A 149 -2.94 3.57 17.82
N ALA A 150 -3.13 4.75 17.24
CA ALA A 150 -3.88 4.94 16.00
C ALA A 150 -3.02 4.70 14.76
N TYR A 151 -3.59 3.96 13.80
CA TYR A 151 -2.98 3.63 12.52
C TYR A 151 -3.97 3.89 11.38
N THR A 152 -3.44 4.07 10.17
CA THR A 152 -4.20 4.15 8.93
C THR A 152 -3.75 3.07 7.96
N ALA A 153 -4.69 2.25 7.51
CA ALA A 153 -4.49 1.30 6.42
C ALA A 153 -5.05 1.89 5.11
N ARG A 154 -4.22 1.90 4.08
CA ARG A 154 -4.54 2.33 2.72
C ARG A 154 -4.59 1.10 1.81
N PHE A 155 -5.73 0.91 1.15
CA PHE A 155 -6.03 -0.19 0.24
C PHE A 155 -6.08 0.34 -1.18
N CYS A 156 -5.28 -0.18 -2.11
CA CYS A 156 -5.18 0.35 -3.47
C CYS A 156 -5.54 -0.69 -4.52
N VAL A 157 -6.32 -0.29 -5.51
CA VAL A 157 -6.76 -1.12 -6.64
C VAL A 157 -6.72 -0.35 -7.95
N SER A 158 -6.83 -1.03 -9.10
CA SER A 158 -7.01 -0.40 -10.40
C SER A 158 -8.00 -1.15 -11.29
N ARG A 159 -8.56 -0.49 -12.31
CA ARG A 159 -9.26 -1.16 -13.42
C ARG A 159 -8.31 -1.64 -14.52
N ASP A 160 -7.06 -1.20 -14.51
CA ASP A 160 -6.08 -1.45 -15.56
C ASP A 160 -4.79 -2.06 -14.99
N GLY A 161 -4.22 -3.00 -15.74
CA GLY A 161 -2.92 -3.60 -15.45
C GLY A 161 -2.07 -3.72 -16.71
N ALA A 162 -0.77 -3.48 -16.58
CA ALA A 162 0.24 -3.77 -17.60
C ALA A 162 0.88 -5.14 -17.31
N TYR A 163 0.68 -6.09 -18.22
CA TYR A 163 1.20 -7.46 -18.14
C TYR A 163 1.36 -8.05 -19.54
N GLU A 164 2.19 -9.08 -19.68
CA GLU A 164 2.41 -9.77 -20.96
C GLU A 164 1.19 -10.65 -21.33
N GLN A 165 0.83 -10.68 -22.61
CA GLN A 165 -0.27 -11.52 -23.11
C GLN A 165 0.23 -12.64 -24.02
N PRO A 166 -0.46 -13.81 -24.02
CA PRO A 166 -1.64 -14.15 -23.23
C PRO A 166 -1.28 -14.52 -21.78
N ALA A 167 -2.10 -14.10 -20.82
CA ALA A 167 -1.93 -14.40 -19.39
C ALA A 167 -3.19 -15.05 -18.82
N ASP A 168 -3.02 -16.10 -18.01
CA ASP A 168 -4.10 -16.66 -17.20
C ASP A 168 -4.30 -15.81 -15.95
N LEU A 169 -5.30 -14.94 -15.99
CA LEU A 169 -5.64 -14.02 -14.91
C LEU A 169 -6.46 -14.67 -13.79
N SER A 170 -6.61 -16.00 -13.76
CA SER A 170 -7.09 -16.72 -12.58
C SER A 170 -5.99 -16.85 -11.52
N GLN A 171 -4.72 -16.69 -11.92
CA GLN A 171 -3.55 -16.75 -11.06
C GLN A 171 -2.82 -15.39 -11.01
N PRO A 172 -1.94 -15.18 -10.01
CA PRO A 172 -1.01 -14.06 -10.03
C PRO A 172 -0.12 -14.08 -11.27
N VAL A 173 0.05 -12.93 -11.91
CA VAL A 173 0.91 -12.78 -13.09
C VAL A 173 1.91 -11.63 -12.91
N PRO A 174 3.12 -11.71 -13.50
CA PRO A 174 4.03 -10.58 -13.50
C PRO A 174 3.41 -9.36 -14.20
N GLY A 175 3.49 -8.20 -13.56
CA GLY A 175 2.87 -6.99 -14.09
C GLY A 175 2.80 -5.85 -13.09
N GLN A 176 2.16 -4.75 -13.51
CA GLN A 176 1.97 -3.56 -12.70
C GLN A 176 0.53 -3.03 -12.84
N VAL A 177 -0.05 -2.55 -11.74
CA VAL A 177 -1.32 -1.82 -11.79
C VAL A 177 -1.09 -0.42 -12.34
N ILE A 178 -2.01 0.08 -13.17
CA ILE A 178 -1.92 1.42 -13.79
C ILE A 178 -2.86 2.36 -13.03
N ALA A 179 -2.41 3.58 -12.68
CA ALA A 179 -3.24 4.61 -12.04
C ALA A 179 -4.13 4.10 -10.88
N PRO A 180 -3.55 3.47 -9.84
CA PRO A 180 -4.34 2.89 -8.76
C PRO A 180 -5.10 3.96 -7.96
N LYS A 181 -6.31 3.60 -7.55
CA LYS A 181 -7.16 4.37 -6.63
C LYS A 181 -7.16 3.70 -5.27
N CYS A 182 -7.14 4.51 -4.22
CA CYS A 182 -6.96 4.01 -2.87
C CYS A 182 -8.08 4.44 -1.92
N LEU A 183 -8.36 3.56 -0.96
CA LEU A 183 -9.30 3.76 0.14
C LEU A 183 -8.55 3.68 1.46
N GLU A 184 -8.81 4.62 2.37
CA GLU A 184 -8.16 4.64 3.69
C GLU A 184 -9.14 4.27 4.80
N ARG A 185 -8.63 3.56 5.80
CA ARG A 185 -9.38 3.16 7.00
C ARG A 185 -8.48 3.29 8.22
N ALA A 186 -8.99 3.97 9.24
CA ALA A 186 -8.34 4.05 10.53
C ALA A 186 -8.59 2.78 11.35
N PHE A 187 -7.62 2.39 12.18
CA PHE A 187 -7.75 1.34 13.19
C PHE A 187 -6.86 1.65 14.39
N THR A 188 -7.01 0.91 15.48
CA THR A 188 -6.23 1.11 16.70
C THR A 188 -5.62 -0.21 17.15
N LEU A 189 -4.31 -0.23 17.39
CA LEU A 189 -3.65 -1.34 18.06
C LEU A 189 -3.79 -1.16 19.59
N PRO A 190 -4.26 -2.18 20.31
CA PRO A 190 -4.34 -2.11 21.76
C PRO A 190 -2.95 -2.11 22.39
N GLN A 191 -2.86 -1.63 23.62
CA GLN A 191 -1.67 -1.85 24.46
C GLN A 191 -1.52 -3.35 24.74
N LEU A 192 -0.30 -3.88 24.67
CA LEU A 192 -0.03 -5.17 25.30
C LEU A 192 -0.14 -4.94 26.80
N ASP A 193 -1.16 -5.53 27.42
CA ASP A 193 -1.16 -5.67 28.87
C ASP A 193 0.10 -6.45 29.23
N ARG A 194 1.12 -5.75 29.76
CA ARG A 194 2.20 -6.45 30.45
C ARG A 194 1.53 -7.34 31.49
N PRO A 195 1.83 -8.64 31.55
CA PRO A 195 1.28 -9.48 32.60
C PRO A 195 1.54 -8.80 33.95
N ARG A 196 0.46 -8.47 34.67
CA ARG A 196 0.50 -7.93 36.04
C ARG A 196 1.09 -9.03 36.93
N GLY A 197 2.41 -9.14 36.93
CA GLY A 197 3.09 -10.28 37.58
C GLY A 197 4.60 -10.20 37.63
N PHE A 198 5.27 -9.42 36.77
CA PHE A 198 6.69 -9.12 36.96
C PHE A 198 6.84 -7.85 37.80
N SER A 199 6.60 -7.98 39.11
CA SER A 199 7.23 -7.06 40.05
C SER A 199 8.76 -7.20 39.88
N GLN A 200 9.44 -6.08 39.69
CA GLN A 200 10.91 -6.02 39.74
C GLN A 200 11.48 -6.43 41.12
N GLU A 201 10.66 -6.74 42.11
CA GLU A 201 11.12 -7.25 43.42
C GLU A 201 11.64 -8.69 43.38
N ALA A 202 11.27 -9.50 42.37
CA ALA A 202 11.80 -10.87 42.24
C ALA A 202 13.25 -10.94 41.73
N LEU A 203 13.80 -9.84 41.21
CA LEU A 203 15.22 -9.74 40.81
C LEU A 203 16.13 -9.16 41.90
N ARG A 204 15.58 -8.78 43.07
CA ARG A 204 16.36 -8.24 44.20
C ARG A 204 16.65 -9.24 45.32
N HIS A 205 16.05 -10.41 45.31
CA HIS A 205 16.39 -11.48 46.25
C HIS A 205 17.01 -12.65 45.50
N GLY A 206 18.34 -12.64 45.48
CA GLY A 206 19.17 -13.75 45.05
C GLY A 206 19.09 -14.92 46.03
N ASP A 207 17.95 -15.60 46.04
CA ASP A 207 17.87 -16.93 46.63
C ASP A 207 18.08 -17.95 45.51
N ALA A 208 19.34 -18.37 45.40
CA ALA A 208 19.72 -19.57 44.68
C ALA A 208 18.99 -20.76 45.31
N ALA A 209 18.09 -21.39 44.56
CA ALA A 209 17.55 -22.69 44.94
C ALA A 209 18.68 -23.74 44.86
N PRO A 210 18.89 -24.58 45.89
CA PRO A 210 19.80 -25.72 45.77
C PRO A 210 19.12 -26.83 44.98
N TRP A 211 19.94 -27.53 44.20
CA TRP A 211 19.64 -28.79 43.52
C TRP A 211 19.28 -29.90 44.50
#